data_AF-A0A5K3FIK4-F1
#
_entry.id   AF-A0A5K3FIK4-F1
#
_cell.length_a   1.000
_cell.length_b   1.000
_cell.length_c   1.000
_cell.angle_alpha   90.00
_cell.angle_beta   90.00
_cell.angle_gamma   90.00
#
_symmetry.space_group_name_H-M   'P 1'
#
loop_
_entity.id
_entity.type
_entity.pdbx_description
1 polymer ?
#
loop_
_entity_poly.entity_id
_entity_poly.type
_entity_poly.pdbx_seq_one_letter_code
_entity_poly.pdbx_strand_id
1 'polypeptide(L)'
;MQTLTCRENMPSRFKFKEYCPLAFQNLRERFSVDTGDYWESFTRFQPLWDSVNGKSGSKFLVTYNRHYVLKTITSEEVEQMHNFIESYHEYVVHCHGQTLLPQYLGMYRITVNDQETYLLAMRNVFSPRVTIHRKYDL
;
A
#
# COMPACT_ATOMS: atom_id res chain seq x y z
N MET A 1 31.01 20.99 -1.82
CA MET A 1 30.31 20.01 -0.96
C MET A 1 29.05 20.69 -0.43
N GLN A 2 27.90 20.48 -1.08
CA GLN A 2 26.62 21.02 -0.63
C GLN A 2 25.94 19.99 0.26
N THR A 3 25.75 20.35 1.52
CA THR A 3 24.98 19.59 2.50
C THR A 3 23.50 19.72 2.14
N LEU A 4 22.96 18.75 1.40
CA LEU A 4 21.53 18.68 1.09
C LEU A 4 20.75 18.34 2.36
N THR A 5 20.30 19.37 3.08
CA THR A 5 19.31 19.19 4.15
C THR A 5 17.98 18.76 3.56
N CYS A 6 17.35 17.72 4.11
CA CYS A 6 16.04 17.15 3.72
C CYS A 6 14.84 18.13 3.76
N ARG A 7 15.07 19.44 3.95
CA ARG A 7 14.05 20.49 4.07
C ARG A 7 13.39 20.90 2.76
N GLU A 8 14.02 20.68 1.60
CA GLU A 8 13.46 21.19 0.33
C GLU A 8 12.30 20.35 -0.21
N ASN A 9 12.17 19.08 0.19
CA ASN A 9 11.20 18.15 -0.41
C ASN A 9 10.16 17.56 0.58
N MET A 10 10.31 17.78 1.89
CA MET A 10 9.34 17.31 2.88
C MET A 10 8.66 18.49 3.59
N PRO A 11 7.33 18.39 3.85
CA PRO A 11 6.62 19.42 4.60
C PRO A 11 7.22 19.61 5.99
N SER A 12 7.20 20.84 6.50
CA SER A 12 7.84 21.22 7.77
C SER A 12 7.28 20.49 8.99
N ARG A 13 6.03 20.03 8.93
CA ARG A 13 5.36 19.25 9.97
C ARG A 13 4.58 18.09 9.35
N PHE A 14 5.11 16.88 9.52
CA PHE A 14 4.39 15.66 9.17
C PHE A 14 4.54 14.58 10.25
N LYS A 15 3.62 13.62 10.24
CA LYS A 15 3.70 12.39 11.02
C LYS A 15 3.46 11.21 10.10
N PHE A 16 4.19 10.12 10.33
CA PHE A 16 3.97 8.84 9.67
C PHE A 16 3.74 7.77 10.74
N LYS A 17 2.69 6.98 10.59
CA LYS A 17 2.36 5.88 11.49
C LYS A 17 2.12 4.63 10.65
N GLU A 18 2.77 3.53 11.02
CA GLU A 18 2.44 2.19 10.54
C GLU A 18 1.55 1.48 11.55
N TYR A 19 0.51 0.81 11.07
CA TYR A 19 -0.38 -0.01 11.89
C TYR A 19 0.05 -1.47 11.80
N CYS A 20 0.01 -2.18 12.94
CA CYS A 20 0.29 -3.63 13.03
C CYS A 20 1.55 -4.09 12.26
N PRO A 21 2.73 -3.45 12.46
CA PRO A 21 3.91 -3.67 11.63
C PRO A 21 4.34 -5.13 11.55
N LEU A 22 4.27 -5.86 12.67
CA LEU A 22 4.62 -7.29 12.72
C LEU A 22 3.65 -8.17 11.93
N ALA A 23 2.34 -7.87 11.96
CA ALA A 23 1.36 -8.64 11.20
C ALA A 23 1.57 -8.45 9.69
N PHE A 24 1.80 -7.22 9.24
CA PHE A 24 2.08 -6.93 7.83
C PHE A 24 3.47 -7.39 7.38
N GLN A 25 4.47 -7.44 8.27
CA GLN A 25 5.74 -8.10 7.99
C GLN A 25 5.55 -9.60 7.72
N ASN A 26 4.83 -10.30 8.60
CA ASN A 26 4.52 -11.72 8.40
C ASN A 26 3.73 -11.95 7.10
N LEU A 27 2.73 -11.10 6.79
CA LEU A 27 2.00 -11.18 5.53
C LEU A 27 2.91 -11.00 4.31
N ARG A 28 3.84 -10.03 4.34
CA ARG A 28 4.83 -9.84 3.26
C ARG A 28 5.67 -11.10 3.05
N GLU A 29 6.16 -11.72 4.12
CA GLU A 29 6.91 -12.99 4.04
C GLU A 29 6.07 -14.12 3.43
N ARG A 30 4.80 -14.25 3.83
CA ARG A 30 3.88 -15.27 3.28
C ARG A 30 3.57 -15.05 1.79
N PHE A 31 3.60 -13.80 1.32
CA PHE A 31 3.43 -13.45 -0.08
C PHE A 31 4.75 -13.38 -0.87
N SER A 32 5.85 -13.85 -0.29
CA SER A 32 7.20 -13.80 -0.89
C SER A 32 7.58 -12.39 -1.34
N VAL A 33 7.27 -11.40 -0.50
CA VAL A 33 7.65 -10.00 -0.69
C VAL A 33 8.87 -9.70 0.16
N ASP A 34 10.00 -9.43 -0.48
CA ASP A 34 11.17 -8.90 0.20
C ASP A 34 10.90 -7.48 0.72
N THR A 35 11.36 -7.19 1.94
CA THR A 35 11.10 -5.90 2.59
C THR A 35 11.91 -4.76 1.94
N GLY A 36 13.13 -5.05 1.49
CA GLY A 36 13.97 -4.08 0.77
C GLY A 36 13.35 -3.70 -0.57
N ASP A 37 13.02 -4.71 -1.38
CA ASP A 37 12.37 -4.51 -2.70
C ASP A 37 11.02 -3.80 -2.56
N TYR A 38 10.25 -4.12 -1.51
CA TYR A 38 8.99 -3.45 -1.19
C TYR A 38 9.20 -1.95 -0.97
N TRP A 39 10.13 -1.57 -0.10
CA TRP A 39 10.39 -0.15 0.18
C TRP A 39 11.06 0.57 -0.98
N GLU A 40 11.96 -0.09 -1.73
CA GLU A 40 12.55 0.49 -2.94
C GLU A 40 11.45 0.83 -3.96
N SER A 41 10.46 -0.06 -4.13
CA SER A 41 9.33 0.15 -5.04
C SER A 41 8.54 1.42 -4.72
N PHE A 42 8.42 1.79 -3.44
CA PHE A 42 7.69 2.97 -2.99
C PHE A 42 8.51 4.25 -2.91
N THR A 43 9.82 4.14 -2.68
CA THR A 43 10.67 5.30 -2.33
C THR A 43 11.64 5.71 -3.43
N ARG A 44 11.99 4.81 -4.35
CA ARG A 44 12.96 5.13 -5.42
C ARG A 44 12.44 6.17 -6.40
N PHE A 45 11.16 6.09 -6.76
CA PHE A 45 10.48 7.05 -7.63
C PHE A 45 9.06 7.30 -7.12
N GLN A 46 8.55 8.52 -7.35
CA GLN A 46 7.20 8.89 -6.95
C GLN A 46 6.15 7.94 -7.56
N PRO A 47 5.27 7.34 -6.75
CA PRO A 47 4.13 6.57 -7.25
C PRO A 47 3.21 7.42 -8.13
N LEU A 48 2.64 6.81 -9.17
CA LEU A 48 1.78 7.47 -10.14
C LEU A 48 0.32 7.22 -9.79
N TRP A 49 -0.54 8.22 -9.97
CA TRP A 49 -1.99 8.03 -9.83
C TRP A 49 -2.49 7.05 -10.91
N ASP A 50 -3.29 6.06 -10.53
CA ASP A 50 -4.01 5.26 -11.52
C ASP A 50 -5.06 6.17 -12.18
N SER A 51 -5.17 6.11 -13.51
CA SER A 51 -6.10 6.92 -14.29
C SER A 51 -7.56 6.49 -14.10
N VAL A 52 -7.78 5.36 -13.42
CA VAL A 52 -9.09 4.79 -13.15
C VAL A 52 -9.48 5.10 -11.71
N ASN A 53 -10.43 6.01 -11.53
CA ASN A 53 -11.11 6.18 -10.24
C ASN A 53 -11.94 4.90 -10.00
N GLY A 54 -11.71 4.22 -8.88
CA GLY A 54 -12.57 3.11 -8.48
C GLY A 54 -14.02 3.57 -8.28
N LYS A 55 -15.00 2.67 -8.41
CA LYS A 55 -16.43 2.98 -8.21
C LYS A 55 -16.72 3.68 -6.87
N SER A 56 -15.90 3.43 -5.85
CA SER A 56 -16.00 4.02 -4.50
C SER A 56 -15.43 5.44 -4.36
N GLY A 57 -14.83 6.01 -5.42
CA GLY A 57 -14.11 7.28 -5.34
C GLY A 57 -12.76 7.19 -4.62
N SER A 58 -12.32 6.00 -4.19
CA SER A 58 -10.99 5.80 -3.60
C SER A 58 -9.91 5.98 -4.66
N LYS A 59 -8.91 6.79 -4.34
CA LYS A 59 -7.77 7.04 -5.22
C LYS A 59 -6.70 5.97 -5.04
N PHE A 60 -6.09 5.55 -6.14
CA PHE A 60 -5.00 4.58 -6.15
C PHE A 60 -3.72 5.24 -6.64
N LEU A 61 -2.63 4.94 -5.95
CA LEU A 61 -1.27 5.23 -6.39
C LEU A 61 -0.58 3.90 -6.73
N VAL A 62 0.09 3.83 -7.87
CA VAL A 62 0.79 2.65 -8.36
C VAL A 62 2.29 2.94 -8.31
N THR A 63 3.07 2.01 -7.78
CA THR A 63 4.55 2.16 -7.76
C THR A 63 5.10 2.28 -9.18
N TYR A 64 6.28 2.89 -9.33
CA TYR A 64 6.88 3.11 -10.66
C TYR A 64 7.10 1.79 -11.44
N ASN A 65 7.43 0.71 -10.73
CA ASN A 65 7.59 -0.64 -11.27
C ASN A 65 6.28 -1.42 -11.38
N ARG A 66 5.15 -0.81 -10.97
CA ARG A 66 3.80 -1.37 -11.00
C ARG A 66 3.58 -2.63 -10.17
N HIS A 67 4.50 -2.96 -9.25
CA HIS A 67 4.38 -4.15 -8.39
C HIS A 67 3.33 -3.98 -7.28
N TYR A 68 3.15 -2.76 -6.78
CA TYR A 68 2.30 -2.48 -5.64
C TYR A 68 1.38 -1.28 -5.90
N VAL A 69 0.30 -1.24 -5.13
CA VAL A 69 -0.71 -0.19 -5.15
C VAL A 69 -0.94 0.31 -3.73
N LEU A 70 -1.07 1.62 -3.55
CA LEU A 70 -1.61 2.25 -2.35
C LEU A 70 -3.03 2.70 -2.64
N LYS A 71 -3.98 2.20 -1.87
CA LYS A 71 -5.36 2.68 -1.85
C LYS A 71 -5.50 3.69 -0.73
N THR A 72 -6.07 4.86 -1.01
CA THR A 72 -6.57 5.74 0.05
C THR A 72 -7.83 5.13 0.64
N ILE A 73 -7.84 4.96 1.96
CA ILE A 73 -8.96 4.38 2.71
C ILE A 73 -9.52 5.38 3.74
N THR A 74 -10.75 5.18 4.20
CA THR A 74 -11.37 6.01 5.24
C THR A 74 -10.99 5.53 6.65
N SER A 75 -11.28 6.33 7.68
CA SER A 75 -11.15 5.92 9.08
C SER A 75 -11.95 4.67 9.42
N GLU A 76 -13.15 4.56 8.85
CA GLU A 76 -14.04 3.41 9.05
C GLU A 76 -13.46 2.15 8.40
N GLU A 77 -12.87 2.26 7.20
CA GLU A 77 -12.16 1.14 6.56
C GLU A 77 -10.92 0.70 7.36
N VAL A 78 -10.23 1.63 8.05
CA VAL A 78 -9.12 1.31 8.97
C VAL A 78 -9.62 0.51 10.18
N GLU A 79 -10.72 0.92 10.80
CA GLU A 79 -11.33 0.19 11.90
C GLU A 79 -11.79 -1.21 11.47
N GLN A 80 -12.42 -1.32 10.30
CA GLN A 80 -12.79 -2.61 9.71
C GLN A 80 -11.55 -3.49 9.51
N MET A 81 -10.47 -2.94 8.93
CA MET A 81 -9.20 -3.64 8.75
C MET A 81 -8.66 -4.18 10.07
N HIS A 82 -8.68 -3.37 11.14
CA HIS A 82 -8.26 -3.84 12.47
C HIS A 82 -9.09 -5.01 12.99
N ASN A 83 -10.40 -5.04 12.71
CA ASN A 83 -11.27 -6.11 13.15
C ASN A 83 -11.09 -7.41 12.37
N PHE A 84 -10.66 -7.36 11.10
CA PHE A 84 -10.56 -8.56 10.27
C PHE A 84 -9.11 -9.04 10.02
N ILE A 85 -8.08 -8.22 10.29
CA ILE A 85 -6.69 -8.53 9.91
C ILE A 85 -6.17 -9.82 10.54
N GLU A 86 -6.61 -10.15 11.75
CA GLU A 86 -6.24 -11.38 12.45
C GLU A 86 -6.76 -12.61 11.70
N SER A 87 -8.08 -12.67 11.44
CA SER A 87 -8.70 -13.75 10.67
C SER A 87 -8.16 -13.83 9.24
N TYR A 88 -7.86 -12.69 8.62
CA TYR A 88 -7.22 -12.67 7.29
C TYR A 88 -5.82 -13.27 7.32
N HIS A 89 -5.01 -12.94 8.34
CA HIS A 89 -3.69 -13.52 8.51
C HIS A 89 -3.77 -15.04 8.69
N GLU A 90 -4.66 -15.53 9.55
CA GLU A 90 -4.88 -16.97 9.74
C GLU A 90 -5.27 -17.68 8.44
N TYR A 91 -6.16 -17.07 7.65
CA TYR A 91 -6.56 -17.56 6.34
C TYR A 91 -5.37 -17.63 5.37
N VAL A 92 -4.55 -16.56 5.29
CA VAL A 92 -3.36 -16.51 4.43
C VAL A 92 -2.35 -17.58 4.80
N VAL A 93 -2.17 -17.84 6.09
CA VAL A 93 -1.30 -18.92 6.57
C VAL A 93 -1.83 -20.28 6.14
N HIS A 94 -3.13 -20.53 6.31
CA HIS A 94 -3.77 -21.80 5.92
C HIS A 94 -3.74 -22.05 4.42
N CYS A 95 -3.96 -21.04 3.59
CA CYS A 95 -3.93 -21.18 2.13
C CYS A 95 -2.53 -21.02 1.52
N HIS A 96 -1.48 -20.92 2.37
CA HIS A 96 -0.10 -20.70 1.94
C HIS A 96 0.08 -19.50 1.00
N GLY A 97 -0.66 -18.41 1.24
CA GLY A 97 -0.63 -17.21 0.41
C GLY A 97 -1.30 -17.34 -0.95
N GLN A 98 -1.88 -18.49 -1.29
CA GLN A 98 -2.58 -18.73 -2.55
C GLN A 98 -4.04 -18.27 -2.40
N THR A 99 -4.32 -17.03 -2.81
CA THR A 99 -5.65 -16.42 -2.68
C THR A 99 -5.92 -15.42 -3.78
N LEU A 100 -7.20 -15.23 -4.11
CA LEU A 100 -7.69 -14.14 -4.97
C LEU A 100 -8.03 -12.87 -4.18
N LEU A 101 -8.03 -12.95 -2.85
CA LEU A 101 -8.20 -11.77 -2.00
C LEU A 101 -7.03 -10.79 -2.20
N PRO A 102 -7.25 -9.48 -1.98
CA PRO A 102 -6.17 -8.51 -2.05
C PRO A 102 -5.05 -8.87 -1.08
N GLN A 103 -3.83 -8.95 -1.59
CA GLN A 103 -2.66 -9.22 -0.76
C GLN A 103 -2.26 -7.95 -0.02
N TYR A 104 -2.77 -7.77 1.20
CA TYR A 104 -2.44 -6.62 2.04
C TYR A 104 -1.01 -6.71 2.59
N LEU A 105 -0.22 -5.65 2.42
CA LEU A 105 1.22 -5.64 2.70
C LEU A 105 1.64 -4.56 3.70
N GLY A 106 0.74 -3.63 4.03
CA GLY A 106 0.99 -2.57 5.00
C GLY A 106 -0.20 -1.62 5.12
N MET A 107 -0.37 -1.01 6.28
CA MET A 107 -1.38 0.02 6.52
C MET A 107 -0.73 1.20 7.23
N TYR A 108 -0.94 2.40 6.70
CA TYR A 108 -0.23 3.60 7.12
C TYR A 108 -1.20 4.77 7.34
N ARG A 109 -0.81 5.67 8.24
CA ARG A 109 -1.41 7.01 8.35
C ARG A 109 -0.33 8.04 8.17
N ILE A 110 -0.58 8.97 7.25
CA ILE A 110 0.24 10.14 7.00
C ILE A 110 -0.56 11.34 7.49
N THR A 111 0.05 12.18 8.33
CA THR A 111 -0.52 13.46 8.73
C THR A 111 0.38 14.56 8.17
N VAL A 112 -0.16 15.44 7.32
CA VAL A 112 0.55 16.62 6.79
C VAL A 112 -0.31 17.84 7.08
N ASN A 113 0.26 18.87 7.71
CA ASN A 113 -0.49 20.08 8.08
C ASN A 113 -1.81 19.77 8.82
N ASP A 114 -1.75 18.83 9.77
CA ASP A 114 -2.88 18.32 10.57
C ASP A 114 -3.99 17.61 9.78
N GLN A 115 -3.83 17.41 8.47
CA GLN A 115 -4.71 16.58 7.65
C GLN A 115 -4.22 15.13 7.63
N GLU A 116 -5.07 14.21 8.06
CA GLU A 116 -4.77 12.78 8.06
C GLU A 116 -5.19 12.12 6.75
N THR A 117 -4.33 11.23 6.24
CA THR A 117 -4.60 10.37 5.09
C THR A 117 -4.22 8.94 5.47
N TYR A 118 -5.13 8.01 5.24
CA TYR A 118 -4.93 6.60 5.51
C TYR A 118 -4.66 5.86 4.20
N LEU A 119 -3.65 5.00 4.22
CA LEU A 119 -3.16 4.30 3.05
C LEU A 119 -3.06 2.81 3.33
N LEU A 120 -3.59 2.02 2.41
CA LEU A 120 -3.48 0.57 2.42
C LEU A 120 -2.61 0.13 1.24
N ALA A 121 -1.47 -0.49 1.55
CA ALA A 121 -0.57 -1.06 0.55
C ALA A 121 -0.97 -2.49 0.23
N MET A 122 -1.02 -2.80 -1.07
CA MET A 122 -1.35 -4.13 -1.56
C MET A 122 -0.59 -4.47 -2.83
N ARG A 123 -0.47 -5.76 -3.15
CA ARG A 123 0.07 -6.20 -4.44
C ARG A 123 -0.84 -5.76 -5.58
N ASN A 124 -0.24 -5.28 -6.67
CA ASN A 124 -0.98 -5.02 -7.89
C ASN A 124 -1.49 -6.34 -8.50
N VAL A 125 -2.78 -6.41 -8.80
CA VAL A 125 -3.40 -7.58 -9.45
C VAL A 125 -2.93 -7.68 -10.91
N PHE A 126 -2.60 -6.55 -11.54
CA PHE A 126 -2.11 -6.53 -12.91
C PHE A 126 -0.61 -6.78 -12.96
N SER A 127 -0.19 -7.65 -13.88
CA SER A 127 1.23 -7.91 -14.12
C SER A 127 1.95 -6.63 -14.58
N PRO A 128 3.12 -6.30 -14.01
CA PRO A 128 3.90 -5.14 -14.43
C PRO A 128 4.47 -5.29 -15.86
N ARG A 129 4.52 -6.53 -16.38
CA ARG A 129 5.13 -6.87 -17.67
C ARG A 129 4.12 -6.94 -18.82
N VAL A 130 2.81 -6.90 -18.53
CA VAL A 130 1.76 -7.13 -19.52
C VAL A 130 0.89 -5.88 -19.65
N THR A 131 0.69 -5.43 -20.89
CA THR A 131 -0.21 -4.31 -21.17
C THR A 131 -1.66 -4.72 -20.98
N ILE A 132 -2.37 -3.97 -20.13
CA ILE A 132 -3.80 -4.16 -19.89
C ILE A 132 -4.59 -3.33 -20.90
N HIS A 133 -5.33 -4.00 -21.78
CA HIS A 133 -6.13 -3.34 -22.82
C HIS A 133 -7.55 -3.02 -22.37
N ARG A 134 -8.10 -3.81 -21.42
CA ARG A 134 -9.46 -3.65 -20.88
C ARG A 134 -9.46 -4.02 -19.41
N LYS A 135 -10.21 -3.27 -18.60
CA LYS A 135 -10.45 -3.52 -17.18
C LYS A 135 -11.97 -3.62 -16.98
N TYR A 136 -12.42 -4.57 -16.18
CA TYR A 136 -13.82 -4.76 -15.81
C TYR A 136 -13.94 -4.86 -14.29
N ASP A 137 -15.03 -4.32 -13.76
CA ASP A 137 -15.43 -4.40 -12.36
C ASP A 137 -16.83 -5.01 -12.37
N LEU A 138 -16.89 -6.30 -12.07
CA LEU A 138 -18.06 -7.19 -12.23
C LEU A 138 -19.02 -7.07 -11.05
#